data_AF-A0A532EMA3-F1
#
_entry.id   AF-A0A532EMA3-F1
#
_cell.length_a   1.000
_cell.length_b   1.000
_cell.length_c   1.000
_cell.angle_alpha   90.00
_cell.angle_beta   90.00
_cell.angle_gamma   90.00
#
_symmetry.space_group_name_H-M   'P 1'
#
loop_
_entity.id
_entity.type
_entity.pdbx_description
1 polymer ?
#
loop_
_entity_poly.entity_id
_entity_poly.type
_entity_poly.pdbx_seq_one_letter_code
_entity_poly.pdbx_strand_id
1 'polypeptide(L)'
;MKGGLMCRTGRTLGHQLSLLGVGLILGLYILTLELDARAESLNVKPGVWEITVTTVASGMKLSPEMAANMPPAQRVQMEQMMKAREGKPHTMTVPSCVTKEDVSQDRIIKEMEDEDDDAEVNCKVKVISKSASKLVIDQICPGPPASTGHLTIEAKTPESLVATGDRNLKGSGKAHLDIKGKWLRASCEGIEE
;
A
#
# COMPACT_ATOMS: atom_id res chain seq x y z
N MET A 1 100.40 7.70 2.37
CA MET A 1 100.06 6.30 2.70
C MET A 1 98.61 6.24 3.13
N LYS A 2 97.81 5.36 2.49
CA LYS A 2 96.45 4.90 2.87
C LYS A 2 95.37 6.01 2.87
N GLY A 3 94.25 5.94 2.15
CA GLY A 3 93.48 4.82 1.60
C GLY A 3 92.04 4.93 2.14
N GLY A 4 91.03 4.74 1.28
CA GLY A 4 89.60 4.68 1.66
C GLY A 4 88.72 5.67 0.87
N LEU A 5 88.29 5.38 -0.36
CA LEU A 5 87.23 4.46 -0.81
C LEU A 5 85.81 5.05 -0.70
N MET A 6 85.28 5.45 -1.89
CA MET A 6 83.93 5.25 -2.47
C MET A 6 82.67 5.42 -1.58
N CYS A 7 81.48 5.81 -2.04
CA CYS A 7 80.88 6.04 -3.36
C CYS A 7 79.59 6.86 -3.16
N ARG A 8 79.23 7.66 -4.18
CA ARG A 8 77.89 7.87 -4.80
C ARG A 8 76.61 7.70 -3.96
N THR A 9 75.48 8.39 -4.19
CA THR A 9 74.99 9.60 -4.90
C THR A 9 73.51 9.63 -4.49
N GLY A 10 72.90 10.79 -4.30
CA GLY A 10 71.43 10.87 -4.17
C GLY A 10 70.96 12.26 -3.80
N ARG A 11 70.90 13.15 -4.80
CA ARG A 11 70.44 14.54 -4.69
C ARG A 11 68.99 14.63 -4.20
N THR A 12 68.76 15.34 -3.10
CA THR A 12 67.49 16.04 -2.82
C THR A 12 67.81 17.51 -2.62
N LEU A 13 67.63 18.30 -3.69
CA LEU A 13 67.60 19.76 -3.66
C LEU A 13 66.11 20.10 -3.83
N GLY A 14 65.43 20.61 -2.81
CA GLY A 14 65.28 22.05 -2.57
C GLY A 14 64.20 22.59 -3.52
N HIS A 15 63.30 23.49 -3.17
CA HIS A 15 63.07 24.39 -2.06
C HIS A 15 61.78 25.15 -2.45
N GLN A 16 61.23 25.95 -1.54
CA GLN A 16 60.23 27.02 -1.76
C GLN A 16 58.76 26.55 -1.79
N LEU A 17 57.99 26.69 -0.71
CA LEU A 17 57.41 27.91 -0.09
C LEU A 17 56.59 28.79 -1.04
N SER A 18 55.30 28.87 -0.68
CA SER A 18 54.33 29.94 -0.92
C SER A 18 53.96 30.25 -2.37
N LEU A 19 52.77 29.80 -2.77
CA LEU A 19 51.76 30.60 -3.47
C LEU A 19 50.43 29.81 -3.51
N LEU A 20 49.32 30.53 -3.38
CA LEU A 20 47.92 30.09 -3.58
C LEU A 20 47.15 29.56 -2.35
N GLY A 21 47.21 30.29 -1.24
CA GLY A 21 45.94 30.69 -0.61
C GLY A 21 45.26 31.72 -1.53
N VAL A 22 43.93 31.74 -1.61
CA VAL A 22 43.10 32.44 -2.62
C VAL A 22 42.83 31.60 -3.90
N GLY A 23 42.51 30.32 -3.72
CA GLY A 23 41.65 29.54 -4.61
C GLY A 23 40.23 29.50 -4.01
N LEU A 24 39.66 30.70 -3.88
CA LEU A 24 38.43 30.97 -3.17
C LEU A 24 37.24 30.37 -3.95
N ILE A 25 36.65 29.30 -3.41
CA ILE A 25 35.21 29.22 -3.13
C ILE A 25 34.29 29.60 -4.32
N LEU A 26 34.50 29.02 -5.50
CA LEU A 26 33.61 29.20 -6.65
C LEU A 26 33.34 27.86 -7.34
N GLY A 27 32.15 27.33 -7.09
CA GLY A 27 31.49 26.44 -8.04
C GLY A 27 31.70 24.95 -7.82
N LEU A 28 31.25 24.43 -6.68
CA LEU A 28 30.55 23.13 -6.67
C LEU A 28 29.60 23.07 -5.46
N TYR A 29 28.68 24.04 -5.42
CA TYR A 29 27.38 23.82 -4.77
C TYR A 29 26.67 22.77 -5.62
N ILE A 30 27.05 21.50 -5.44
CA ILE A 30 26.16 20.41 -5.81
C ILE A 30 24.99 20.60 -4.84
N LEU A 31 23.95 21.29 -5.30
CA LEU A 31 22.61 21.08 -4.79
C LEU A 31 22.41 19.58 -4.92
N THR A 32 22.66 18.86 -3.83
CA THR A 32 22.00 17.61 -3.59
C THR A 32 20.54 17.99 -3.63
N LEU A 33 19.93 17.83 -4.82
CA LEU A 33 18.54 17.45 -4.91
C LEU A 33 18.50 16.17 -4.10
N GLU A 34 18.29 16.33 -2.80
CA GLU A 34 17.53 15.38 -2.02
C GLU A 34 16.20 15.34 -2.75
N LEU A 35 16.15 14.52 -3.80
CA LEU A 35 14.93 13.89 -4.21
C LEU A 35 14.59 13.08 -2.97
N ASP A 36 13.89 13.75 -2.05
CA ASP A 36 13.30 13.18 -0.87
C ASP A 36 12.30 12.19 -1.45
N ALA A 37 12.80 10.99 -1.73
CA ALA A 37 12.03 9.84 -2.10
C ALA A 37 11.30 9.38 -0.83
N ARG A 38 10.59 10.30 -0.17
CA ARG A 38 9.35 9.96 0.51
C ARG A 38 8.57 9.17 -0.52
N ALA A 39 8.35 7.89 -0.25
CA ALA A 39 7.39 7.10 -1.00
C ALA A 39 6.13 7.95 -1.12
N GLU A 40 5.87 8.49 -2.31
CA GLU A 40 4.93 9.57 -2.44
C GLU A 40 3.57 9.03 -2.04
N SER A 41 3.00 9.59 -0.97
CA SER A 41 1.69 9.18 -0.49
C SER A 41 0.69 9.30 -1.63
N LEU A 42 -0.26 8.37 -1.69
CA LEU A 42 -1.31 8.46 -2.68
C LEU A 42 -2.00 9.84 -2.56
N ASN A 43 -2.14 10.53 -3.68
CA ASN A 43 -2.66 11.89 -3.73
C ASN A 43 -4.19 11.87 -3.63
N VAL A 44 -4.68 11.70 -2.40
CA VAL A 44 -6.10 11.70 -2.05
C VAL A 44 -6.36 12.60 -0.84
N LYS A 45 -7.53 13.23 -0.80
CA LYS A 45 -7.91 14.10 0.32
C LYS A 45 -8.42 13.29 1.51
N PRO A 46 -8.03 13.68 2.75
CA PRO A 46 -8.77 13.25 3.93
C PRO A 46 -10.18 13.87 3.94
N GLY A 47 -11.12 13.18 4.57
CA GLY A 47 -12.53 13.54 4.67
C GLY A 47 -13.46 12.40 4.31
N VAL A 48 -14.73 12.71 4.08
CA VAL A 48 -15.76 11.74 3.72
C VAL A 48 -15.69 11.44 2.24
N TRP A 49 -15.67 10.16 1.92
CA TRP A 49 -15.77 9.61 0.58
C TRP A 49 -17.07 8.83 0.43
N GLU A 50 -17.65 8.86 -0.75
CA GLU A 50 -18.64 7.89 -1.21
C GLU A 50 -17.89 6.79 -1.94
N ILE A 51 -17.88 5.58 -1.37
CA ILE A 51 -17.24 4.41 -1.94
C ILE A 51 -18.32 3.51 -2.53
N THR A 52 -18.18 3.19 -3.81
CA THR A 52 -19.02 2.20 -4.51
C THR A 52 -18.19 0.97 -4.80
N VAL A 53 -18.58 -0.16 -4.22
CA VAL A 53 -17.93 -1.46 -4.40
C VAL A 53 -18.85 -2.34 -5.23
N THR A 54 -18.32 -2.88 -6.33
CA THR A 54 -18.98 -3.92 -7.12
C THR A 54 -18.19 -5.22 -6.99
N THR A 55 -18.87 -6.27 -6.56
CA THR A 55 -18.27 -7.57 -6.30
C THR A 55 -18.86 -8.61 -7.23
N VAL A 56 -18.01 -9.39 -7.89
CA VAL A 56 -18.42 -10.55 -8.68
C VAL A 56 -17.78 -11.79 -8.08
N ALA A 57 -18.60 -12.61 -7.41
CA ALA A 57 -18.13 -13.80 -6.70
C ALA A 57 -18.27 -15.07 -7.57
N SER A 58 -17.31 -15.99 -7.45
CA SER A 58 -17.30 -17.26 -8.19
C SER A 58 -16.76 -18.40 -7.33
N GLY A 59 -17.39 -19.56 -7.43
CA GLY A 59 -16.97 -20.77 -6.71
C GLY A 59 -17.13 -20.67 -5.18
N MET A 60 -17.96 -19.75 -4.70
CA MET A 60 -18.17 -19.53 -3.27
C MET A 60 -18.84 -20.76 -2.63
N LYS A 61 -18.29 -21.19 -1.51
CA LYS A 61 -18.79 -22.31 -0.69
C LYS A 61 -18.86 -21.89 0.77
N LEU A 62 -19.78 -22.51 1.50
CA LEU A 62 -19.81 -22.39 2.95
C LEU A 62 -18.51 -22.95 3.54
N SER A 63 -17.93 -22.23 4.49
CA SER A 63 -16.82 -22.78 5.25
C SER A 63 -17.31 -23.99 6.06
N PRO A 64 -16.46 -25.00 6.32
CA PRO A 64 -16.84 -26.16 7.12
C PRO A 64 -17.35 -25.77 8.51
N GLU A 65 -16.77 -24.74 9.11
CA GLU A 65 -17.16 -24.20 10.41
C GLU A 65 -18.56 -23.58 10.37
N MET A 66 -18.82 -22.66 9.42
CA MET A 66 -20.15 -22.08 9.25
C MET A 66 -21.19 -23.14 8.91
N ALA A 67 -20.84 -24.10 8.06
CA ALA A 67 -21.72 -25.21 7.72
C ALA A 67 -22.07 -26.06 8.95
N ALA A 68 -21.11 -26.35 9.83
CA ALA A 68 -21.34 -27.13 11.05
C ALA A 68 -22.27 -26.42 12.04
N ASN A 69 -22.19 -25.09 12.12
CA ASN A 69 -23.01 -24.26 13.02
C ASN A 69 -24.43 -23.97 12.50
N MET A 70 -24.78 -24.42 11.29
CA MET A 70 -26.13 -24.22 10.71
C MET A 70 -26.98 -25.49 10.74
N PRO A 71 -28.30 -25.38 11.01
CA PRO A 71 -29.28 -26.43 10.74
C PRO A 71 -29.26 -26.85 9.26
N PRO A 72 -29.52 -28.14 8.93
CA PRO A 72 -29.44 -28.63 7.55
C PRO A 72 -30.28 -27.84 6.54
N ALA A 73 -31.50 -27.45 6.92
CA ALA A 73 -32.38 -26.67 6.05
C ALA A 73 -31.82 -25.27 5.74
N GLN A 74 -31.22 -24.60 6.73
CA GLN A 74 -30.60 -23.28 6.53
C GLN A 74 -29.34 -23.40 5.66
N ARG A 75 -28.53 -24.45 5.87
CA ARG A 75 -27.35 -24.72 5.05
C ARG A 75 -27.71 -24.86 3.57
N VAL A 76 -28.72 -25.66 3.24
CA VAL A 76 -29.19 -25.85 1.86
C VAL A 76 -29.69 -24.55 1.24
N GLN A 77 -30.48 -23.76 1.99
CA GLN A 77 -30.95 -22.46 1.50
C GLN A 77 -29.78 -21.51 1.22
N MET A 78 -28.79 -21.48 2.10
CA MET A 78 -27.61 -20.63 1.94
C MET A 78 -26.77 -21.05 0.72
N GLU A 79 -26.50 -22.35 0.55
CA GLU A 79 -25.81 -22.86 -0.64
C GLU A 79 -26.55 -22.54 -1.94
N GLN A 80 -27.88 -22.64 -1.94
CA GLN A 80 -28.70 -22.26 -3.10
C GLN A 80 -28.61 -20.75 -3.39
N MET A 81 -28.66 -19.90 -2.36
CA MET A 81 -28.48 -18.46 -2.52
C MET A 81 -27.09 -18.12 -3.06
N MET A 82 -26.04 -18.78 -2.57
CA MET A 82 -24.67 -18.60 -3.07
C MET A 82 -24.56 -18.96 -4.55
N LYS A 83 -25.10 -20.11 -4.95
CA LYS A 83 -25.16 -20.52 -6.37
C LYS A 83 -25.98 -19.55 -7.22
N ALA A 84 -27.09 -19.05 -6.70
CA ALA A 84 -27.95 -18.11 -7.43
C ALA A 84 -27.28 -16.75 -7.68
N ARG A 85 -26.31 -16.37 -6.84
CA ARG A 85 -25.51 -15.13 -6.94
C ARG A 85 -24.19 -15.32 -7.69
N GLU A 86 -23.80 -16.56 -7.99
CA GLU A 86 -22.54 -16.84 -8.67
C GLU A 86 -22.44 -16.11 -10.02
N GLY A 87 -21.32 -15.42 -10.22
CA GLY A 87 -21.03 -14.64 -11.42
C GLY A 87 -21.87 -13.37 -11.59
N LYS A 88 -22.82 -13.09 -10.69
CA LYS A 88 -23.66 -11.90 -10.76
C LYS A 88 -23.00 -10.74 -10.00
N PRO A 89 -22.89 -9.54 -10.61
CA PRO A 89 -22.42 -8.36 -9.91
C PRO A 89 -23.36 -8.00 -8.75
N HIS A 90 -22.77 -7.72 -7.60
CA HIS A 90 -23.45 -7.09 -6.47
C HIS A 90 -22.77 -5.77 -6.15
N THR A 91 -23.52 -4.67 -6.18
CA THR A 91 -23.00 -3.33 -5.96
C THR A 91 -23.59 -2.74 -4.68
N MET A 92 -22.73 -2.14 -3.87
CA MET A 92 -23.10 -1.35 -2.70
C MET A 92 -22.36 -0.02 -2.72
N THR A 93 -23.00 1.00 -2.17
CA THR A 93 -22.42 2.33 -2.03
C THR A 93 -22.55 2.75 -0.57
N VAL A 94 -21.44 3.13 0.04
CA VAL A 94 -21.35 3.50 1.45
C VAL A 94 -20.51 4.77 1.62
N PRO A 95 -20.85 5.64 2.57
CA PRO A 95 -19.95 6.69 3.00
C PRO A 95 -18.80 6.10 3.83
N SER A 96 -17.59 6.60 3.66
CA SER A 96 -16.42 6.19 4.44
C SER A 96 -15.60 7.42 4.83
N CYS A 97 -15.20 7.52 6.11
CA CYS A 97 -14.28 8.56 6.55
C CYS A 97 -12.83 8.11 6.29
N VAL A 98 -12.09 8.88 5.50
CA VAL A 98 -10.65 8.69 5.29
C VAL A 98 -9.89 9.75 6.08
N THR A 99 -9.15 9.34 7.10
CA THR A 99 -8.33 10.24 7.92
C THR A 99 -6.96 10.48 7.29
N LYS A 100 -6.20 11.44 7.82
CA LYS A 100 -4.80 11.64 7.41
C LYS A 100 -3.92 10.43 7.71
N GLU A 101 -4.24 9.71 8.78
CA GLU A 101 -3.53 8.49 9.15
C GLU A 101 -3.86 7.36 8.17
N ASP A 102 -5.10 7.26 7.74
CA ASP A 102 -5.47 6.26 6.72
C ASP A 102 -4.71 6.49 5.40
N VAL A 103 -4.52 7.76 4.99
CA VAL A 103 -3.70 8.09 3.82
C VAL A 103 -2.22 7.79 4.05
N SER A 104 -1.69 8.06 5.26
CA SER A 104 -0.28 7.81 5.58
C SER A 104 0.05 6.32 5.64
N GLN A 105 -0.91 5.51 6.11
CA GLN A 105 -0.80 4.07 6.30
C GLN A 105 -1.32 3.24 5.11
N ASP A 106 -1.72 3.89 4.00
CA ASP A 106 -2.24 3.21 2.80
C ASP A 106 -3.55 2.43 3.06
N ARG A 107 -4.38 2.90 4.00
CA ARG A 107 -5.66 2.32 4.48
C ARG A 107 -6.89 3.08 3.98
N ILE A 108 -6.86 3.56 2.74
CA ILE A 108 -7.88 4.47 2.19
C ILE A 108 -9.21 3.79 1.79
N ILE A 109 -9.28 2.47 1.72
CA ILE A 109 -10.49 1.71 1.43
C ILE A 109 -10.76 0.80 2.64
N LYS A 110 -11.62 1.28 3.55
CA LYS A 110 -11.89 0.65 4.84
C LYS A 110 -12.80 -0.57 4.74
N GLU A 111 -13.56 -0.74 3.65
CA GLU A 111 -14.37 -1.95 3.40
C GLU A 111 -13.51 -3.22 3.25
N MET A 112 -12.18 -3.08 3.28
CA MET A 112 -11.23 -4.18 3.31
C MET A 112 -10.77 -4.55 4.70
N GLU A 113 -11.09 -3.76 5.72
CA GLU A 113 -10.75 -4.02 7.10
C GLU A 113 -11.85 -4.88 7.73
N ASP A 114 -11.46 -5.87 8.52
CA ASP A 114 -12.42 -6.66 9.28
C ASP A 114 -12.84 -5.80 10.49
N GLU A 115 -14.14 -5.65 10.75
CA GLU A 115 -14.72 -4.83 11.84
C GLU A 115 -14.43 -5.38 13.25
N ASP A 116 -13.72 -6.49 13.36
CA ASP A 116 -13.44 -7.17 14.62
C ASP A 116 -12.14 -6.62 15.25
N ASP A 117 -12.27 -5.94 16.39
CA ASP A 117 -11.17 -5.40 17.23
C ASP A 117 -10.18 -6.46 17.77
N ASP A 118 -10.41 -7.75 17.46
CA ASP A 118 -9.51 -8.82 17.84
C ASP A 118 -8.21 -8.74 17.02
N ALA A 119 -7.11 -8.44 17.70
CA ALA A 119 -5.78 -8.29 17.09
C ALA A 119 -5.32 -9.52 16.26
N GLU A 120 -5.92 -10.69 16.47
CA GLU A 120 -5.69 -11.91 15.70
C GLU A 120 -6.37 -11.94 14.32
N VAL A 121 -7.39 -11.11 14.07
CA VAL A 121 -8.17 -11.07 12.82
C VAL A 121 -7.68 -9.97 11.85
N ASN A 122 -6.93 -8.98 12.35
CA ASN A 122 -6.41 -7.87 11.55
C ASN A 122 -5.71 -8.31 10.25
N CYS A 123 -6.27 -7.87 9.11
CA CYS A 123 -5.67 -8.06 7.80
C CYS A 123 -4.31 -7.36 7.70
N LYS A 124 -3.27 -8.10 7.33
CA LYS A 124 -1.94 -7.52 7.05
C LYS A 124 -1.90 -6.97 5.62
N VAL A 125 -1.59 -5.69 5.49
CA VAL A 125 -1.38 -5.01 4.20
C VAL A 125 0.10 -4.95 3.87
N LYS A 126 0.46 -5.35 2.65
CA LYS A 126 1.81 -5.25 2.10
C LYS A 126 1.78 -4.37 0.86
N VAL A 127 2.48 -3.24 0.91
CA VAL A 127 2.66 -2.36 -0.24
C VAL A 127 3.63 -3.00 -1.24
N ILE A 128 3.16 -3.21 -2.47
CA ILE A 128 3.94 -3.76 -3.58
C ILE A 128 4.58 -2.65 -4.40
N SER A 129 3.82 -1.58 -4.66
CA SER A 129 4.33 -0.36 -5.30
C SER A 129 3.48 0.84 -4.91
N LYS A 130 4.09 2.03 -4.86
CA LYS A 130 3.43 3.26 -4.41
C LYS A 130 3.96 4.48 -5.14
N SER A 131 3.03 5.36 -5.51
CA SER A 131 3.27 6.70 -6.04
C SER A 131 2.07 7.61 -5.72
N ALA A 132 2.18 8.89 -6.06
CA ALA A 132 1.08 9.84 -5.93
C ALA A 132 -0.20 9.40 -6.66
N SER A 133 -0.11 8.65 -7.76
CA SER A 133 -1.26 8.29 -8.60
C SER A 133 -1.66 6.82 -8.50
N LYS A 134 -0.82 5.96 -7.93
CA LYS A 134 -1.04 4.51 -7.93
C LYS A 134 -0.49 3.85 -6.67
N LEU A 135 -1.31 2.98 -6.09
CA LEU A 135 -0.96 2.14 -4.94
C LEU A 135 -1.35 0.70 -5.29
N VAL A 136 -0.39 -0.23 -5.18
CA VAL A 136 -0.65 -1.66 -5.36
C VAL A 136 -0.34 -2.36 -4.06
N ILE A 137 -1.31 -3.10 -3.53
CA ILE A 137 -1.21 -3.78 -2.23
C ILE A 137 -1.60 -5.24 -2.35
N ASP A 138 -0.91 -6.07 -1.57
CA ASP A 138 -1.38 -7.40 -1.21
C ASP A 138 -1.97 -7.34 0.21
N GLN A 139 -3.07 -8.05 0.43
CA GLN A 139 -3.72 -8.16 1.73
C GLN A 139 -3.75 -9.63 2.17
N ILE A 140 -3.48 -9.91 3.43
CA ILE A 140 -3.56 -11.24 4.02
C ILE A 140 -4.39 -11.16 5.30
N CYS A 141 -5.60 -11.70 5.27
CA CYS A 141 -6.52 -11.75 6.40
C CYS A 141 -6.50 -13.16 7.02
N PRO A 142 -6.03 -13.30 8.27
CA PRO A 142 -5.81 -14.59 8.91
C PRO A 142 -7.07 -15.31 9.40
N GLY A 143 -8.21 -14.61 9.54
CA GLY A 143 -9.43 -15.12 10.19
C GLY A 143 -9.99 -16.43 9.59
N PRO A 144 -11.02 -17.05 10.18
CA PRO A 144 -11.73 -18.14 9.55
C PRO A 144 -12.95 -17.62 8.71
N PRO A 145 -12.99 -17.80 7.37
CA PRO A 145 -11.97 -18.38 6.51
C PRO A 145 -10.89 -17.37 6.12
N ALA A 146 -9.64 -17.83 6.07
CA ALA A 146 -8.52 -16.94 5.76
C ALA A 146 -8.68 -16.43 4.33
N SER A 147 -8.28 -15.20 4.06
CA SER A 147 -8.36 -14.65 2.71
C SER A 147 -7.12 -13.90 2.31
N THR A 148 -6.90 -13.81 1.01
CA THR A 148 -5.84 -13.00 0.42
C THR A 148 -6.42 -12.08 -0.63
N GLY A 149 -5.94 -10.84 -0.70
CA GLY A 149 -6.33 -9.86 -1.69
C GLY A 149 -5.12 -9.37 -2.49
N HIS A 150 -5.34 -9.01 -3.75
CA HIS A 150 -4.43 -8.19 -4.54
C HIS A 150 -5.22 -7.04 -5.13
N LEU A 151 -4.87 -5.80 -4.78
CA LEU A 151 -5.61 -4.60 -5.18
C LEU A 151 -4.68 -3.59 -5.84
N THR A 152 -5.14 -3.01 -6.94
CA THR A 152 -4.57 -1.83 -7.56
C THR A 152 -5.51 -0.65 -7.36
N ILE A 153 -5.05 0.39 -6.69
CA ILE A 153 -5.76 1.64 -6.45
C ILE A 153 -5.10 2.74 -7.27
N GLU A 154 -5.91 3.53 -7.97
CA GLU A 154 -5.46 4.66 -8.78
C GLU A 154 -6.20 5.93 -8.38
N ALA A 155 -5.45 6.90 -7.84
CA ALA A 155 -5.95 8.24 -7.61
C ALA A 155 -6.02 8.98 -8.96
N LYS A 156 -7.24 9.20 -9.45
CA LYS A 156 -7.46 9.94 -10.70
C LYS A 156 -7.35 11.44 -10.46
N THR A 157 -7.83 11.89 -9.31
CA THR A 157 -7.65 13.24 -8.76
C THR A 157 -7.58 13.14 -7.23
N PRO A 158 -7.24 14.22 -6.50
CA PRO A 158 -7.35 14.23 -5.04
C PRO A 158 -8.76 13.91 -4.50
N GLU A 159 -9.79 13.98 -5.34
CA GLU A 159 -11.19 13.79 -4.98
C GLU A 159 -11.85 12.59 -5.69
N SER A 160 -11.10 11.82 -6.48
CA SER A 160 -11.62 10.66 -7.19
C SER A 160 -10.58 9.55 -7.32
N LEU A 161 -11.02 8.33 -7.04
CA LEU A 161 -10.19 7.14 -7.17
C LEU A 161 -10.97 6.00 -7.82
N VAL A 162 -10.22 5.07 -8.39
CA VAL A 162 -10.74 3.75 -8.77
C VAL A 162 -9.83 2.69 -8.19
N ALA A 163 -10.36 1.53 -7.86
CA ALA A 163 -9.55 0.38 -7.54
C ALA A 163 -10.11 -0.87 -8.18
N THR A 164 -9.24 -1.80 -8.53
CA THR A 164 -9.62 -3.13 -9.02
C THR A 164 -8.77 -4.18 -8.35
N GLY A 165 -9.32 -5.38 -8.20
CA GLY A 165 -8.54 -6.48 -7.67
C GLY A 165 -9.34 -7.74 -7.43
N ASP A 166 -8.68 -8.70 -6.82
CA ASP A 166 -9.24 -10.02 -6.55
C ASP A 166 -9.02 -10.38 -5.08
N ARG A 167 -10.05 -10.98 -4.48
CA ARG A 167 -10.01 -11.60 -3.15
C ARG A 167 -10.20 -13.11 -3.31
N ASN A 168 -9.37 -13.89 -2.62
CA ASN A 168 -9.45 -15.35 -2.58
C ASN A 168 -9.73 -15.79 -1.16
N LEU A 169 -10.80 -16.57 -0.95
CA LEU A 169 -11.13 -17.14 0.35
C LEU A 169 -10.62 -18.58 0.39
N LYS A 170 -9.74 -18.86 1.35
CA LYS A 170 -9.15 -20.18 1.57
C LYS A 170 -10.24 -21.23 1.81
N GLY A 171 -10.22 -22.29 1.01
CA GLY A 171 -11.21 -23.37 1.09
C GLY A 171 -12.58 -23.03 0.50
N SER A 172 -12.72 -21.84 -0.11
CA SER A 172 -13.95 -21.38 -0.74
C SER A 172 -13.64 -20.84 -2.15
N GLY A 173 -14.37 -19.81 -2.58
CA GLY A 173 -14.27 -19.20 -3.90
C GLY A 173 -13.40 -17.94 -3.93
N LYS A 174 -13.51 -17.24 -5.05
CA LYS A 174 -12.85 -15.95 -5.29
C LYS A 174 -13.88 -14.88 -5.62
N ALA A 175 -13.51 -13.63 -5.41
CA ALA A 175 -14.33 -12.47 -5.74
C ALA A 175 -13.47 -11.44 -6.49
N HIS A 176 -13.96 -10.97 -7.62
CA HIS A 176 -13.43 -9.79 -8.28
C HIS A 176 -14.07 -8.53 -7.70
N LEU A 177 -13.29 -7.48 -7.54
CA LEU A 177 -13.69 -6.20 -6.95
C LEU A 177 -13.42 -5.07 -7.94
N ASP A 178 -14.45 -4.27 -8.19
CA ASP A 178 -14.37 -2.99 -8.87
C ASP A 178 -14.84 -1.90 -7.89
N ILE A 179 -13.98 -0.94 -7.58
CA ILE A 179 -14.23 0.10 -6.58
C ILE A 179 -14.12 1.47 -7.23
N LYS A 180 -15.04 2.37 -6.88
CA LYS A 180 -15.00 3.78 -7.26
C LYS A 180 -15.17 4.62 -6.00
N GLY A 181 -14.31 5.62 -5.82
CA GLY A 181 -14.41 6.55 -4.71
C GLY A 181 -14.59 7.98 -5.20
N LYS A 182 -15.46 8.72 -4.53
CA LYS A 182 -15.68 10.16 -4.75
C LYS A 182 -15.63 10.89 -3.42
N TRP A 183 -14.76 11.89 -3.29
CA TRP A 183 -14.71 12.74 -2.11
C TRP A 183 -15.93 13.65 -2.03
N LEU A 184 -16.51 13.78 -0.84
CA LEU A 184 -17.72 14.55 -0.58
C LEU A 184 -17.44 15.82 0.21
N ARG A 185 -16.72 15.70 1.34
CA ARG A 185 -16.50 16.81 2.29
C ARG A 185 -15.32 16.54 3.22
N ALA A 186 -14.78 17.60 3.83
CA ALA A 186 -13.59 17.51 4.68
C ALA A 186 -13.84 16.96 6.09
N SER A 187 -14.96 17.35 6.73
CA SER A 187 -15.28 16.87 8.09
C SER A 187 -15.88 15.47 8.01
N CYS A 188 -15.49 14.57 8.92
CA CYS A 188 -16.12 13.26 9.12
C CYS A 188 -17.24 13.26 10.16
N GLU A 189 -17.59 14.41 10.72
CA GLU A 189 -18.69 14.52 11.69
C GLU A 189 -19.99 13.95 11.13
N GLY A 190 -20.68 13.11 11.92
CA GLY A 190 -21.94 12.48 11.56
C GLY A 190 -21.84 11.29 10.59
N ILE A 191 -20.63 10.76 10.36
CA ILE A 191 -20.44 9.43 9.76
C ILE A 191 -20.12 8.47 10.91
N GLU A 192 -20.90 7.40 11.05
CA GLU A 192 -20.56 6.27 11.91
C GLU A 192 -19.44 5.49 11.20
N GLU A 193 -18.33 5.24 11.91
CA GLU A 193 -17.22 4.39 11.41
C GLU A 193 -17.60 2.92 11.46
#